data_AF-A0A450SC65-F1
#
_entry.id   AF-A0A450SC65-F1
#
_cell.length_a   1.000
_cell.length_b   1.000
_cell.length_c   1.000
_cell.angle_alpha   90.00
_cell.angle_beta   90.00
_cell.angle_gamma   90.00
#
_symmetry.space_group_name_H-M   'P 1'
#
loop_
_entity.id
_entity.type
_entity.pdbx_description
1 polymer ?
#
loop_
_entity_poly.entity_id
_entity_poly.type
_entity_poly.pdbx_seq_one_letter_code
_entity_poly.pdbx_strand_id
1 'polypeptide(L)'
;MRSTRPYLIRAMHEWMLDNNLTPYLLVNTEVAGVSVPPRHIEENRITLNVSYSATKNLRMGNEQIDFSARFQGTPVSVQIPTQAVLAIYAKETGAGMAFQEESSVESQQEEETGNERTATPPKPPVSGDGKPSRPVLRIVK
;
A
#
# COMPACT_ATOMS: atom_id res chain seq x y z
N MET A 1 10.76 -5.19 -8.67
CA MET A 1 10.77 -4.13 -7.64
C MET A 1 9.69 -4.43 -6.60
N ARG A 2 9.74 -3.87 -5.38
CA ARG A 2 8.66 -4.06 -4.39
C ARG A 2 7.42 -3.26 -4.80
N SER A 3 6.23 -3.79 -4.57
CA SER A 3 4.97 -3.09 -4.85
C SER A 3 4.90 -1.76 -4.06
N THR A 4 4.41 -0.71 -4.70
CA THR A 4 4.15 0.60 -4.07
C THR A 4 2.87 0.60 -3.24
N ARG A 5 1.98 -0.36 -3.46
CA ARG A 5 0.68 -0.51 -2.80
C ARG A 5 0.69 -0.33 -1.28
N PRO A 6 1.51 -1.05 -0.48
CA PRO A 6 1.52 -0.89 0.98
C PRO A 6 1.86 0.54 1.42
N TYR A 7 2.72 1.22 0.67
CA TYR A 7 3.14 2.60 0.96
C TYR A 7 2.01 3.58 0.69
N LEU A 8 1.31 3.41 -0.43
CA LEU A 8 0.18 4.25 -0.80
C LEU A 8 -1.00 4.05 0.14
N ILE A 9 -1.27 2.81 0.59
CA ILE A 9 -2.28 2.53 1.61
C ILE A 9 -2.00 3.34 2.89
N ARG A 10 -0.77 3.30 3.40
CA ARG A 10 -0.39 4.06 4.61
C ARG A 10 -0.51 5.58 4.40
N ALA A 11 -0.03 6.08 3.26
CA ALA A 11 -0.10 7.50 2.96
C ALA A 11 -1.57 8.00 2.89
N MET A 12 -2.45 7.24 2.24
CA MET A 12 -3.86 7.57 2.13
C MET A 12 -4.58 7.44 3.47
N HIS A 13 -4.24 6.42 4.27
CA HIS A 13 -4.79 6.24 5.61
C HIS A 13 -4.48 7.44 6.53
N GLU A 14 -3.21 7.84 6.61
CA GLU A 14 -2.79 9.00 7.42
C GLU A 14 -3.43 10.29 6.90
N TRP A 15 -3.45 10.52 5.58
CA TRP A 15 -4.13 11.67 4.99
C TRP A 15 -5.63 11.71 5.36
N MET A 16 -6.34 10.59 5.31
CA MET A 16 -7.75 10.53 5.72
C MET A 16 -7.93 10.91 7.18
N LEU A 17 -7.08 10.39 8.07
CA LEU A 17 -7.16 10.67 9.51
C LEU A 17 -6.85 12.14 9.84
N ASP A 18 -5.86 12.73 9.19
CA ASP A 18 -5.53 14.16 9.33
C ASP A 18 -6.70 15.07 8.91
N ASN A 19 -7.55 14.59 8.00
CA ASN A 19 -8.75 15.29 7.54
C ASN A 19 -10.02 14.87 8.29
N ASN A 20 -9.90 14.17 9.42
CA ASN A 20 -11.03 13.66 10.21
C ASN A 20 -12.01 12.77 9.41
N LEU A 21 -11.51 12.07 8.38
CA LEU A 21 -12.27 11.10 7.59
C LEU A 21 -12.09 9.68 8.14
N THR A 22 -13.05 8.80 7.83
CA THR A 22 -12.99 7.40 8.26
C THR A 22 -12.42 6.51 7.15
N PRO A 23 -11.19 5.99 7.29
CA PRO A 23 -10.57 5.16 6.27
C PRO A 23 -11.18 3.76 6.23
N TYR A 24 -11.67 3.36 5.06
CA TYR A 24 -12.24 2.05 4.76
C TYR A 24 -11.35 1.33 3.75
N LEU A 25 -11.10 0.03 3.97
CA LEU A 25 -10.48 -0.87 2.99
C LEU A 25 -11.55 -1.71 2.31
N LEU A 26 -11.48 -1.80 0.99
CA LEU A 26 -12.15 -2.84 0.21
C LEU A 26 -11.15 -3.97 -0.06
N VAL A 27 -11.51 -5.20 0.29
CA VAL A 27 -10.63 -6.37 0.25
C VAL A 27 -11.27 -7.50 -0.53
N ASN A 28 -10.50 -8.14 -1.41
CA ASN A 28 -10.85 -9.40 -2.07
C ASN A 28 -10.62 -10.56 -1.10
N THR A 29 -11.67 -11.33 -0.77
CA THR A 29 -11.60 -12.42 0.22
C THR A 29 -11.17 -13.76 -0.35
N GLU A 30 -11.03 -13.88 -1.67
CA GLU A 30 -10.54 -15.11 -2.34
C GLU A 30 -9.01 -15.20 -2.36
N VAL A 31 -8.31 -14.11 -2.06
CA VAL A 31 -6.85 -14.09 -2.01
C VAL A 31 -6.35 -14.93 -0.82
N ALA A 32 -5.43 -15.86 -1.10
CA ALA A 32 -4.82 -16.70 -0.09
C ALA A 32 -4.17 -15.87 1.04
N GLY A 33 -4.44 -16.26 2.29
CA GLY A 33 -3.95 -15.57 3.49
C GLY A 33 -4.89 -14.50 4.03
N VAL A 34 -6.00 -14.17 3.35
CA VAL A 34 -7.05 -13.34 3.92
C VAL A 34 -7.79 -14.12 5.01
N SER A 35 -7.81 -13.58 6.22
CA SER A 35 -8.59 -14.10 7.35
C SER A 35 -9.47 -12.99 7.90
N VAL A 36 -10.76 -13.09 7.62
CA VAL A 36 -11.81 -12.15 8.02
C VAL A 36 -13.08 -12.91 8.46
N PRO A 37 -13.98 -12.30 9.25
CA PRO A 37 -15.24 -12.95 9.60
C PRO A 37 -16.14 -13.17 8.37
N PRO A 38 -16.60 -14.41 8.11
CA PRO A 38 -17.31 -14.74 6.87
C PRO A 38 -18.70 -14.10 6.75
N ARG A 39 -19.33 -13.71 7.87
CA ARG A 39 -20.70 -13.16 7.91
C ARG A 39 -20.86 -11.78 7.27
N HIS A 40 -19.77 -11.12 6.88
CA HIS A 40 -19.77 -9.76 6.31
C HIS A 40 -19.18 -9.75 4.89
N ILE A 41 -19.04 -10.93 4.28
CA ILE A 41 -18.53 -11.08 2.91
C ILE A 41 -19.71 -11.00 1.95
N GLU A 42 -19.60 -10.11 0.96
CA GLU A 42 -20.56 -9.92 -0.12
C GLU A 42 -19.79 -9.98 -1.44
N GLU A 43 -20.21 -10.83 -2.38
CA GLU A 43 -19.57 -10.98 -3.70
C GLU A 43 -18.04 -11.14 -3.63
N ASN A 44 -17.56 -12.01 -2.74
CA ASN A 44 -16.12 -12.27 -2.52
C ASN A 44 -15.33 -11.03 -2.07
N ARG A 45 -16.03 -10.03 -1.52
CA ARG A 45 -15.44 -8.79 -1.04
C ARG A 45 -15.89 -8.52 0.39
N ILE A 46 -15.05 -7.77 1.10
CA ILE A 46 -15.39 -7.23 2.41
C ILE A 46 -14.88 -5.81 2.53
N THR A 47 -15.70 -4.96 3.14
CA THR A 47 -15.34 -3.60 3.49
C THR A 47 -15.04 -3.50 4.97
N LEU A 48 -13.87 -2.98 5.32
CA LEU A 48 -13.37 -2.93 6.69
C LEU A 48 -13.00 -1.52 7.08
N ASN A 49 -13.54 -1.05 8.21
CA ASN A 49 -13.12 0.21 8.81
C ASN A 49 -11.76 0.02 9.48
N VAL A 50 -10.76 0.79 9.04
CA VAL A 50 -9.38 0.76 9.56
C VAL A 50 -9.00 2.05 10.29
N SER A 51 -9.98 2.80 10.82
CA SER A 51 -9.69 3.91 11.73
C SER A 51 -9.09 3.41 13.04
N TYR A 52 -8.29 4.24 13.71
CA TYR A 52 -7.75 3.90 15.04
C TYR A 52 -8.86 3.72 16.11
N SER A 53 -10.06 4.27 15.89
CA SER A 53 -11.21 4.08 16.78
C SER A 53 -11.94 2.76 16.57
N ALA A 54 -11.87 2.16 15.37
CA ALA A 54 -12.53 0.91 15.04
C ALA A 54 -11.62 -0.33 15.19
N THR A 55 -10.32 -0.10 15.36
CA THR A 55 -9.30 -1.15 15.37
C THR A 55 -8.45 -1.10 16.65
N LYS A 56 -7.86 -2.24 16.99
CA LYS A 56 -6.87 -2.39 18.04
C LYS A 56 -5.62 -3.03 17.48
N ASN A 57 -4.45 -2.51 17.85
CA ASN A 57 -3.15 -2.97 17.38
C ASN A 57 -3.05 -3.00 15.84
N LEU A 58 -3.52 -1.93 15.19
CA LEU A 58 -3.44 -1.82 13.73
C LEU A 58 -1.98 -1.74 13.28
N ARG A 59 -1.58 -2.69 12.44
CA ARG A 59 -0.27 -2.74 11.80
C ARG A 59 -0.47 -2.80 10.30
N MET A 60 0.09 -1.81 9.60
CA MET A 60 0.10 -1.77 8.14
C MET A 60 1.49 -2.10 7.63
N GLY A 61 1.81 -3.39 7.54
CA GLY A 61 3.08 -3.88 7.03
C GLY A 61 3.19 -3.76 5.50
N ASN A 62 4.32 -4.21 4.96
CA ASN A 62 4.52 -4.25 3.51
C ASN A 62 3.87 -5.47 2.84
N GLU A 63 3.82 -6.58 3.56
CA GLU A 63 3.28 -7.85 3.08
C GLU A 63 1.83 -8.06 3.51
N GLN A 64 1.49 -7.54 4.70
CA GLN A 64 0.21 -7.79 5.34
C GLN A 64 -0.21 -6.61 6.22
N ILE A 65 -1.52 -6.45 6.35
CA ILE A 65 -2.20 -5.59 7.30
C ILE A 65 -2.87 -6.49 8.34
N ASP A 66 -2.63 -6.23 9.62
CA ASP A 66 -3.21 -6.98 10.74
C ASP A 66 -3.76 -6.06 11.82
N PHE A 67 -4.89 -6.46 12.40
CA PHE A 67 -5.53 -5.76 13.51
C PHE A 67 -6.56 -6.64 14.20
N SER A 68 -7.02 -6.23 15.37
CA SER A 68 -8.22 -6.77 16.01
C SER A 68 -9.37 -5.76 15.91
N ALA A 69 -10.58 -6.22 15.60
CA ALA A 69 -11.79 -5.40 15.57
C ALA A 69 -12.98 -6.15 16.18
N ARG A 70 -14.07 -5.45 16.47
CA ARG A 70 -15.30 -6.08 17.00
C ARG A 70 -16.35 -6.21 15.89
N PHE A 71 -16.83 -7.42 15.68
CA PHE A 71 -17.94 -7.72 14.78
C PHE A 71 -19.13 -8.17 15.63
N GLN A 72 -20.22 -7.40 15.60
CA GLN A 72 -21.40 -7.63 16.47
C GLN A 72 -21.00 -7.79 17.95
N GLY A 73 -20.03 -6.99 18.40
CA GLY A 73 -19.54 -7.04 19.78
C GLY A 73 -18.60 -8.21 20.09
N THR A 74 -18.24 -9.09 19.14
CA THR A 74 -17.24 -10.14 19.36
C THR A 74 -15.88 -9.70 18.82
N PRO A 75 -14.79 -9.73 19.61
CA PRO A 75 -13.46 -9.41 19.10
C PRO A 75 -12.98 -10.49 18.14
N VAL A 76 -12.50 -10.09 16.96
CA VAL A 76 -11.95 -10.97 15.94
C VAL A 76 -10.62 -10.40 15.43
N SER A 77 -9.64 -11.28 15.21
CA SER A 77 -8.38 -10.93 14.55
C SER A 77 -8.57 -10.94 13.05
N VAL A 78 -8.08 -9.90 12.39
CA VAL A 78 -8.13 -9.72 10.94
C VAL A 78 -6.71 -9.76 10.38
N GLN A 79 -6.54 -10.46 9.26
CA GLN A 79 -5.29 -10.54 8.52
C GLN A 79 -5.57 -10.38 7.02
N ILE A 80 -4.89 -9.42 6.40
CA ILE A 80 -5.12 -9.05 5.00
C ILE A 80 -3.75 -8.92 4.30
N PRO A 81 -3.36 -9.85 3.43
CA PRO A 81 -2.22 -9.66 2.53
C PRO A 81 -2.42 -8.36 1.74
N THR A 82 -1.37 -7.56 1.59
CA THR A 82 -1.50 -6.25 0.93
C THR A 82 -2.01 -6.35 -0.50
N GLN A 83 -1.69 -7.43 -1.21
CA GLN A 83 -2.18 -7.70 -2.56
C GLN A 83 -3.71 -7.90 -2.63
N ALA A 84 -4.35 -8.28 -1.52
CA ALA A 84 -5.80 -8.47 -1.43
C ALA A 84 -6.57 -7.14 -1.31
N VAL A 85 -5.90 -6.03 -1.04
CA VAL A 85 -6.53 -4.72 -0.94
C VAL A 85 -6.86 -4.20 -2.34
N LEU A 86 -8.16 -4.06 -2.61
CA LEU A 86 -8.71 -3.55 -3.86
C LEU A 86 -8.80 -2.02 -3.85
N ALA A 87 -9.10 -1.42 -2.70
CA ALA A 87 -9.17 0.03 -2.56
C ALA A 87 -8.98 0.48 -1.11
N ILE A 88 -8.55 1.73 -0.93
CA ILE A 88 -8.65 2.49 0.31
C ILE A 88 -9.41 3.79 0.03
N TYR A 89 -10.45 4.08 0.81
CA TYR A 89 -11.29 5.26 0.61
C TYR A 89 -11.89 5.79 1.92
N ALA A 90 -12.20 7.08 1.93
CA ALA A 90 -12.92 7.72 3.02
C ALA A 90 -14.41 7.38 2.95
N LYS A 91 -14.98 6.88 4.04
CA LYS A 91 -16.40 6.52 4.14
C LYS A 91 -17.33 7.67 3.76
N GLU A 92 -16.98 8.89 4.15
CA GLU A 92 -17.84 10.07 4.06
C GLU A 92 -17.93 10.65 2.65
N THR A 93 -16.81 10.62 1.91
CA THR A 93 -16.68 11.32 0.63
C THR A 93 -16.46 10.38 -0.55
N GLY A 94 -16.07 9.13 -0.28
CA GLY A 94 -15.60 8.18 -1.30
C GLY A 94 -14.20 8.53 -1.84
N ALA A 95 -13.55 9.60 -1.36
CA ALA A 95 -12.22 9.99 -1.80
C ALA A 95 -11.19 8.93 -1.41
N GLY A 96 -10.32 8.54 -2.33
CA GLY A 96 -9.44 7.41 -2.11
C GLY A 96 -8.69 6.99 -3.36
N MET A 97 -8.25 5.74 -3.36
CA MET A 97 -7.62 5.12 -4.51
C MET A 97 -8.03 3.66 -4.63
N ALA A 98 -8.18 3.19 -5.86
CA ALA A 98 -8.30 1.78 -6.20
C ALA A 98 -6.94 1.24 -6.67
N PHE A 99 -6.70 -0.04 -6.41
CA PHE A 99 -5.52 -0.75 -6.87
C PHE A 99 -5.93 -1.75 -7.95
N GLN A 100 -5.10 -1.89 -8.99
CA GLN A 100 -5.29 -2.94 -9.98
C GLN A 100 -5.00 -4.31 -9.34
N GLU A 101 -5.71 -5.36 -9.75
CA GLU A 101 -5.33 -6.71 -9.34
C GLU A 101 -3.98 -7.04 -10.01
N GLU A 102 -2.93 -7.23 -9.20
CA GLU A 102 -1.66 -7.71 -9.75
C GLU A 102 -1.85 -9.20 -9.97
N SER A 103 -2.13 -9.60 -11.21
CA SER A 103 -1.92 -10.98 -11.62
C SER A 103 -0.47 -11.31 -11.30
N SER A 104 -0.21 -12.48 -10.72
CA SER A 104 1.13 -12.92 -10.31
C SER A 104 2.05 -13.24 -11.50
N VAL A 105 2.13 -12.34 -12.47
CA VAL A 105 3.18 -12.28 -13.49
C VAL A 105 4.19 -11.24 -13.05
N GLU A 106 5.32 -11.77 -12.60
CA GLU A 106 6.54 -11.03 -12.42
C GLU A 106 6.89 -10.27 -13.72
N SER A 107 6.94 -8.94 -13.61
CA SER A 107 7.61 -7.99 -14.52
C SER A 107 6.90 -7.54 -15.80
N GLN A 108 7.05 -6.23 -16.04
CA GLN A 108 6.97 -5.46 -17.29
C GLN A 108 5.61 -4.85 -17.66
N GLN A 109 5.45 -3.58 -17.29
CA GLN A 109 5.21 -2.54 -18.30
C GLN A 109 5.91 -1.26 -17.84
N GLU A 110 7.16 -1.13 -18.29
CA GLU A 110 7.72 0.16 -18.60
C GLU A 110 6.87 0.73 -19.74
N GLU A 111 6.20 1.86 -19.51
CA GLU A 111 5.73 2.67 -20.62
C GLU A 111 6.97 3.28 -21.29
N GLU A 112 7.47 2.60 -22.33
CA GLU A 112 8.35 3.19 -23.32
C GLU A 112 7.60 4.32 -24.04
N THR A 113 7.84 5.56 -23.62
CA THR A 113 7.87 6.67 -24.57
C THR A 113 9.32 6.88 -24.96
N GLY A 114 9.67 6.33 -26.11
CA GLY A 114 11.01 6.44 -26.67
C GLY A 114 11.41 7.89 -26.90
N ASN A 115 12.59 8.26 -26.40
CA ASN A 115 13.50 9.06 -27.18
C ASN A 115 14.94 8.73 -26.80
N GLU A 116 15.70 8.32 -27.82
CA GLU A 116 17.11 7.95 -27.75
C GLU A 116 17.97 9.00 -27.06
N ARG A 117 18.83 8.54 -26.14
CA ARG A 117 20.23 8.98 -26.08
C ARG A 117 21.06 7.99 -25.26
N THR A 118 21.89 7.26 -25.99
CA THR A 118 23.01 6.47 -25.50
C THR A 118 23.88 7.26 -24.53
N ALA A 119 24.05 6.74 -23.30
CA ALA A 119 25.21 7.05 -22.47
C ALA A 119 25.41 5.97 -21.42
N THR A 120 26.36 5.08 -21.70
CA THR A 120 26.95 4.13 -20.77
C THR A 120 27.37 4.84 -19.47
N PRO A 121 27.09 4.29 -18.27
CA PRO A 121 27.59 4.91 -17.04
C PRO A 121 29.11 4.70 -16.94
N PRO A 122 29.91 5.74 -16.64
CA PRO A 122 31.33 5.52 -16.38
C PRO A 122 31.48 4.87 -15.00
N LYS A 123 32.31 3.83 -14.95
CA LYS A 123 32.79 3.17 -13.72
C LYS A 123 33.45 4.24 -12.81
N PRO A 124 33.18 4.25 -11.49
CA PRO A 124 33.83 5.21 -10.61
C PRO A 124 35.33 4.93 -10.51
N PRO A 125 36.21 5.95 -10.48
CA PRO A 125 37.62 5.74 -10.17
C PRO A 125 37.76 5.41 -8.68
N VAL A 126 38.56 4.38 -8.41
CA VAL A 126 39.01 4.01 -7.07
C VAL A 126 40.21 4.89 -6.69
N SER A 127 40.18 5.39 -5.45
CA SER A 127 41.30 5.81 -4.58
C SER A 127 41.39 7.31 -4.28
N GLY A 128 41.50 7.61 -2.98
CA GLY A 128 42.07 8.86 -2.48
C GLY A 128 41.41 9.38 -1.21
N ASP A 129 42.07 9.19 -0.07
CA ASP A 129 41.75 9.73 1.25
C ASP A 129 41.22 11.18 1.29
N GLY A 130 40.19 11.42 2.11
CA GLY A 130 39.94 12.73 2.72
C GLY A 130 38.59 13.41 2.42
N LYS A 131 37.68 13.33 3.41
CA LYS A 131 36.41 14.07 3.64
C LYS A 131 35.17 13.70 2.80
N PRO A 132 34.00 13.50 3.45
CA PRO A 132 32.76 13.18 2.76
C PRO A 132 32.23 14.41 1.99
N SER A 133 32.08 14.26 0.67
CA SER A 133 31.45 15.24 -0.20
C SER A 133 29.96 15.37 0.18
N ARG A 134 29.51 16.59 0.49
CA ARG A 134 28.11 16.86 0.80
C ARG A 134 27.24 16.61 -0.46
N PRO A 135 26.08 15.94 -0.34
CA PRO A 135 25.19 15.73 -1.47
C PRO A 135 24.67 17.07 -2.00
N VAL A 136 24.84 17.33 -3.31
CA VAL A 136 24.33 18.53 -3.99
C VAL A 136 23.08 18.14 -4.78
N LEU A 137 21.95 18.81 -4.50
CA LEU A 137 20.71 18.63 -5.23
C LEU A 137 20.91 19.02 -6.70
N ARG A 138 20.52 18.15 -7.63
CA ARG A 138 20.50 18.46 -9.06
C ARG A 138 19.07 18.69 -9.51
N ILE A 139 18.87 19.77 -10.27
CA ILE A 139 17.60 20.04 -10.94
C ILE A 139 17.46 19.00 -12.06
N VAL A 140 16.43 18.14 -11.96
CA VAL A 140 16.02 17.26 -13.06
C VAL A 140 15.10 18.09 -13.96
N LYS A 141 15.45 18.19 -15.25
CA LYS A 141 14.65 18.85 -16.29
C LYS A 141 13.87 17.80 -17.08
#